data_AF-A0AAW1LZY0-F1
#
_entry.id   AF-A0AAW1LZY0-F1
#
_cell.length_a   1.000
_cell.length_b   1.000
_cell.length_c   1.000
_cell.angle_alpha   90.00
_cell.angle_beta   90.00
_cell.angle_gamma   90.00
#
_symmetry.space_group_name_H-M   'P 1'
#
loop_
_entity.id
_entity.type
_entity.pdbx_description
1 polymer ?
#
loop_
_entity_poly.entity_id
_entity_poly.type
_entity_poly.pdbx_seq_one_letter_code
_entity_poly.pdbx_strand_id
1 'polypeptide(L)'
;MSRPGDWNCRSCNHLNFQRRDSCQRCGDPRSGGTRGGDYGGFGNNDYGSFGGGRSGGPSYGFAGPDVRPGDWYCSIGNCGAHNFASRSSCFKCGAFKEDLGSGFDAMDGAAMGRSRGFGFGGSGGGSGGGSSRSGWKSGDWICTRSGCNEHNFASRTECFRCSAPRDSGSRSPF
;
A
#
# COMPACT_ATOMS: atom_id res chain seq x y z
N MET A 1 13.90 -16.27 18.81
CA MET A 1 15.23 -16.89 18.98
C MET A 1 16.09 -16.48 17.80
N SER A 2 17.33 -16.02 18.03
CA SER A 2 18.28 -15.74 16.94
C SER A 2 18.75 -17.06 16.32
N ARG A 3 18.68 -17.17 14.99
CA ARG A 3 19.20 -18.33 14.26
C ARG A 3 20.71 -18.11 13.98
N PRO A 4 21.49 -19.18 13.81
CA PRO A 4 22.86 -19.06 13.34
C PRO A 4 22.92 -18.23 12.04
N GLY A 5 23.74 -17.17 12.03
CA GLY A 5 23.90 -16.27 10.89
C GLY A 5 23.10 -14.97 10.97
N ASP A 6 22.11 -14.88 11.86
CA ASP A 6 21.46 -13.60 12.20
C ASP A 6 22.46 -12.67 12.87
N TRP A 7 22.36 -11.38 12.61
CA TRP A 7 23.32 -10.38 13.07
C TRP A 7 22.62 -9.18 13.70
N ASN A 8 23.18 -8.68 14.80
CA ASN A 8 22.69 -7.46 15.44
C ASN A 8 23.37 -6.25 14.80
N CYS A 9 22.57 -5.22 14.47
CA CYS A 9 23.09 -3.98 13.91
C CYS A 9 23.99 -3.27 14.93
N ARG A 10 25.19 -2.84 14.52
CA ARG A 10 26.12 -2.12 15.42
C ARG A 10 25.60 -0.75 15.84
N SER A 11 24.78 -0.10 15.01
CA SER A 11 24.31 1.26 15.28
C SER A 11 23.04 1.31 16.13
N CYS A 12 22.12 0.36 15.93
CA CYS A 12 20.81 0.38 16.62
C CYS A 12 20.45 -0.92 17.36
N ASN A 13 21.37 -1.89 17.40
CA ASN A 13 21.23 -3.20 18.05
C ASN A 13 20.00 -4.02 17.59
N HIS A 14 19.41 -3.67 16.44
CA HIS A 14 18.30 -4.41 15.86
C HIS A 14 18.77 -5.76 15.31
N LEU A 15 18.05 -6.83 15.61
CA LEU A 15 18.31 -8.16 15.06
C LEU A 15 17.91 -8.20 13.58
N ASN A 16 18.87 -8.55 12.72
CA ASN A 16 18.67 -8.71 11.28
C ASN A 16 18.89 -10.16 10.90
N PHE A 17 18.06 -10.65 9.98
CA PHE A 17 18.23 -11.99 9.43
C PHE A 17 19.47 -12.10 8.55
N GLN A 18 20.12 -13.28 8.54
CA GLN A 18 21.35 -13.56 7.79
C GLN A 18 21.35 -13.06 6.34
N ARG A 19 20.20 -13.15 5.65
CA ARG A 19 20.01 -12.76 4.24
C ARG A 19 20.13 -11.26 3.96
N ARG A 20 20.17 -10.42 5.00
CA ARG A 20 20.22 -8.96 4.85
C ARG A 20 21.66 -8.47 4.93
N ASP A 21 22.03 -7.66 3.95
CA ASP A 21 23.32 -6.95 3.92
C ASP A 21 23.23 -5.53 4.52
N SER A 22 22.01 -5.08 4.87
CA SER A 22 21.74 -3.81 5.53
C SER A 22 20.69 -3.94 6.62
N CYS A 23 20.75 -3.05 7.62
CA CYS A 23 19.84 -3.08 8.76
C CYS A 23 18.42 -2.73 8.32
N GLN A 24 17.45 -3.54 8.72
CA GLN A 24 16.02 -3.31 8.43
C GLN A 24 15.45 -2.07 9.14
N ARG A 25 16.15 -1.54 10.15
CA ARG A 25 15.70 -0.39 10.94
C ARG A 25 16.38 0.91 10.55
N CYS A 26 17.71 0.92 10.41
CA CYS A 26 18.48 2.14 10.14
C CYS A 26 19.20 2.13 8.78
N GLY A 27 19.16 1.04 8.03
CA GLY A 27 19.86 0.93 6.75
C GLY A 27 21.36 0.67 6.84
N ASP A 28 21.95 0.70 8.04
CA ASP A 28 23.40 0.52 8.19
C ASP A 28 23.88 -0.83 7.65
N PRO A 29 25.01 -0.85 6.93
CA PRO A 29 25.52 -2.05 6.31
C PRO A 29 25.94 -3.09 7.36
N ARG A 30 25.79 -4.36 6.99
CA ARG A 30 26.25 -5.47 7.82
C ARG A 30 27.74 -5.32 8.07
N SER A 31 28.03 -5.28 9.34
CA SER A 31 29.35 -5.06 9.85
C SER A 31 30.05 -6.39 10.09
N GLY A 32 30.76 -6.89 9.08
CA GLY A 32 31.46 -8.18 9.13
C GLY A 32 30.90 -9.14 8.10
N GLY A 33 31.55 -9.14 6.94
CA GLY A 33 31.17 -9.96 5.80
C GLY A 33 31.83 -9.48 4.51
N THR A 34 33.14 -9.26 4.53
CA THR A 34 33.99 -9.58 3.40
C THR A 34 33.60 -10.99 2.92
N ARG A 35 32.75 -11.09 1.90
CA ARG A 35 32.84 -12.21 0.97
C ARG A 35 34.07 -11.91 0.16
N GLY A 36 35.08 -12.78 0.26
CA GLY A 36 36.32 -12.68 -0.49
C GLY A 36 36.06 -12.33 -1.95
N GLY A 37 36.85 -11.38 -2.44
CA GLY A 37 36.62 -10.65 -3.68
C GLY A 37 37.42 -9.36 -3.67
N ASP A 38 38.71 -9.49 -3.41
CA ASP A 38 39.83 -8.67 -3.89
C ASP A 38 39.48 -8.18 -5.32
N TYR A 39 39.64 -6.94 -5.77
CA TYR A 39 40.85 -6.12 -5.90
C TYR A 39 40.48 -4.65 -6.21
N GLY A 40 41.16 -3.70 -5.55
CA GLY A 40 41.67 -2.47 -6.16
C GLY A 40 40.72 -1.26 -6.30
N GLY A 41 41.09 -0.16 -5.64
CA GLY A 41 40.57 1.16 -6.04
C GLY A 41 40.71 2.28 -5.03
N PHE A 42 41.94 2.62 -4.66
CA PHE A 42 42.27 3.89 -4.00
C PHE A 42 41.87 5.04 -4.92
N GLY A 43 41.21 6.08 -4.39
CA GLY A 43 40.88 7.28 -5.15
C GLY A 43 40.19 8.34 -4.29
N ASN A 44 41.00 9.14 -3.60
CA ASN A 44 40.60 10.42 -3.01
C ASN A 44 40.29 11.43 -4.13
N ASN A 45 39.30 12.29 -3.87
CA ASN A 45 39.00 13.58 -4.53
C ASN A 45 38.71 13.46 -6.05
N ASP A 46 37.84 14.25 -6.68
CA ASP A 46 38.03 15.67 -6.99
C ASP A 46 36.74 16.28 -7.58
N TYR A 47 36.67 17.62 -7.49
CA TYR A 47 35.66 18.51 -8.04
C TYR A 47 35.39 18.34 -9.56
N GLY A 48 34.10 18.34 -9.93
CA GLY A 48 33.57 18.99 -11.13
C GLY A 48 33.69 18.27 -12.48
N SER A 49 32.55 17.96 -13.13
CA SER A 49 32.40 18.20 -14.57
C SER A 49 30.93 18.16 -15.02
N PHE A 50 30.56 19.19 -15.75
CA PHE A 50 29.25 19.51 -16.30
C PHE A 50 29.23 19.15 -17.79
N GLY A 51 28.15 18.51 -18.24
CA GLY A 51 27.83 18.26 -19.66
C GLY A 51 28.33 16.91 -20.18
N GLY A 52 27.61 16.14 -21.00
CA GLY A 52 26.33 16.25 -21.69
C GLY A 52 26.02 14.82 -22.19
N GLY A 53 24.78 14.40 -22.40
CA GLY A 53 24.00 14.80 -23.55
C GLY A 53 22.72 13.96 -23.62
N ARG A 54 21.61 14.66 -23.87
CA ARG A 54 20.29 14.10 -24.16
C ARG A 54 20.19 13.93 -25.67
N SER A 55 19.80 12.75 -26.14
CA SER A 55 18.98 12.59 -27.36
C SER A 55 18.63 11.13 -27.61
N GLY A 56 17.33 10.83 -27.65
CA GLY A 56 16.80 9.69 -28.39
C GLY A 56 16.14 8.59 -27.54
N GLY A 57 14.88 8.79 -27.14
CA GLY A 57 13.95 7.65 -27.00
C GLY A 57 13.37 7.27 -28.38
N PRO A 58 12.33 6.44 -28.47
CA PRO A 58 11.92 5.36 -27.57
C PRO A 58 11.72 4.03 -28.34
N SER A 59 12.15 2.88 -27.79
CA SER A 59 11.74 1.57 -28.33
C SER A 59 11.47 0.59 -27.20
N TYR A 60 10.18 0.45 -26.93
CA TYR A 60 9.42 -0.66 -26.37
C TYR A 60 10.23 -1.86 -25.86
N GLY A 61 10.21 -2.03 -24.53
CA GLY A 61 10.78 -3.22 -23.87
C GLY A 61 10.71 -3.22 -22.35
N PHE A 62 10.27 -2.13 -21.71
CA PHE A 62 10.02 -2.16 -20.28
C PHE A 62 8.68 -2.85 -20.02
N ALA A 63 8.78 -4.12 -19.64
CA ALA A 63 7.79 -4.77 -18.79
C ALA A 63 7.30 -3.72 -17.78
N GLY A 64 6.00 -3.44 -17.84
CA GLY A 64 5.38 -2.31 -17.15
C GLY A 64 5.74 -2.26 -15.66
N PRO A 65 5.63 -1.09 -15.02
CA PRO A 65 5.80 -1.03 -13.57
C PRO A 65 4.87 -2.08 -12.97
N ASP A 66 5.30 -2.76 -11.92
CA ASP A 66 4.60 -3.84 -11.21
C ASP A 66 3.27 -3.39 -10.54
N VAL A 67 2.47 -2.64 -11.27
CA VAL A 67 1.24 -1.96 -10.89
C VAL A 67 0.12 -2.91 -11.24
N ARG A 68 -0.57 -3.39 -10.21
CA ARG A 68 -1.65 -4.36 -10.40
C ARG A 68 -2.83 -3.67 -11.08
N PRO A 69 -3.64 -4.41 -11.86
CA PRO A 69 -4.88 -3.86 -12.40
C PRO A 69 -5.73 -3.21 -11.29
N GLY A 70 -6.09 -1.94 -11.49
CA GLY A 70 -6.88 -1.14 -10.55
C GLY A 70 -6.07 -0.25 -9.61
N ASP A 71 -4.77 -0.49 -9.45
CA ASP A 71 -3.87 0.44 -8.77
C ASP A 71 -3.77 1.75 -9.58
N TRP A 72 -3.64 2.88 -8.89
CA TRP A 72 -3.72 4.20 -9.51
C TRP A 72 -2.68 5.16 -8.95
N TYR A 73 -2.16 6.03 -9.80
CA TYR A 73 -1.23 7.09 -9.40
C TYR A 73 -1.99 8.37 -9.08
N CYS A 74 -1.60 9.04 -8.00
CA CYS A 74 -2.16 10.33 -7.67
C CYS A 74 -1.58 11.42 -8.59
N SER A 75 -2.47 12.00 -9.38
CA SER A 75 -2.28 13.11 -10.33
C SER A 75 -2.42 14.50 -9.69
N ILE A 76 -2.87 14.58 -8.43
CA ILE A 76 -3.07 15.88 -7.78
C ILE A 76 -1.74 16.54 -7.43
N GLY A 77 -1.50 17.70 -8.05
CA GLY A 77 -0.26 18.46 -7.93
C GLY A 77 0.95 17.65 -8.42
N ASN A 78 2.05 17.68 -7.67
CA ASN A 78 3.24 16.87 -7.92
C ASN A 78 3.32 15.66 -6.97
N CYS A 79 2.17 15.06 -6.63
CA CYS A 79 2.10 13.98 -5.64
C CYS A 79 2.78 12.70 -6.13
N GLY A 80 2.38 12.20 -7.31
CA GLY A 80 2.95 11.03 -7.97
C GLY A 80 2.84 9.72 -7.18
N ALA A 81 2.08 9.70 -6.08
CA ALA A 81 2.03 8.57 -5.17
C ALA A 81 1.20 7.42 -5.76
N HIS A 82 1.75 6.21 -5.72
CA HIS A 82 1.07 4.97 -6.13
C HIS A 82 0.09 4.50 -5.04
N ASN A 83 -1.17 4.31 -5.39
CA ASN A 83 -2.22 3.84 -4.49
C ASN A 83 -2.75 2.48 -4.95
N PHE A 84 -2.99 1.59 -3.98
CA PHE A 84 -3.62 0.30 -4.26
C PHE A 84 -5.07 0.46 -4.72
N ALA A 85 -5.56 -0.46 -5.54
CA ALA A 85 -6.90 -0.49 -6.11
C ALA A 85 -8.04 -0.37 -5.08
N SER A 86 -7.79 -0.84 -3.86
CA SER A 86 -8.75 -0.78 -2.75
C SER A 86 -8.91 0.62 -2.14
N ARG A 87 -8.06 1.58 -2.52
CA ARG A 87 -8.09 2.94 -1.97
C ARG A 87 -8.89 3.88 -2.85
N SER A 88 -9.88 4.55 -2.25
CA SER A 88 -10.64 5.64 -2.85
C SER A 88 -9.95 7.01 -2.72
N SER A 89 -8.92 7.12 -1.86
CA SER A 89 -8.16 8.35 -1.66
C SER A 89 -6.66 8.08 -1.53
N CYS A 90 -5.87 9.09 -1.91
CA CYS A 90 -4.43 9.00 -1.96
C CYS A 90 -3.87 8.89 -0.53
N PHE A 91 -3.00 7.91 -0.28
CA PHE A 91 -2.40 7.73 1.04
C PHE A 91 -1.52 8.91 1.49
N LYS A 92 -1.04 9.72 0.54
CA LYS A 92 -0.11 10.83 0.80
C LYS A 92 -0.81 12.17 0.95
N CYS A 93 -1.74 12.52 0.07
CA CYS A 93 -2.39 13.84 0.06
C CYS A 93 -3.90 13.80 0.30
N GLY A 94 -4.52 12.61 0.43
CA GLY A 94 -5.95 12.47 0.65
C GLY A 94 -6.83 12.77 -0.56
N ALA A 95 -6.24 13.16 -1.71
CA ALA A 95 -6.98 13.36 -2.95
C ALA A 95 -7.75 12.10 -3.36
N PHE A 96 -8.99 12.24 -3.79
CA PHE A 96 -9.77 11.09 -4.23
C PHE A 96 -9.25 10.53 -5.55
N LYS A 97 -9.47 9.24 -5.77
CA LYS A 97 -9.33 8.61 -7.08
C LYS A 97 -10.38 9.27 -7.98
N GLU A 98 -9.95 10.16 -8.85
CA GLU A 98 -10.83 10.74 -9.85
C GLU A 98 -11.31 9.62 -10.79
N ASP A 99 -12.63 9.38 -10.82
CA ASP A 99 -13.28 8.39 -11.66
C ASP A 99 -13.30 8.83 -13.15
N LEU A 100 -12.14 9.17 -13.71
CA LEU A 100 -11.98 9.42 -15.15
C LEU A 100 -11.71 8.11 -15.88
N GLY A 101 -12.62 7.17 -15.66
CA GLY A 101 -12.90 6.05 -16.55
C GLY A 101 -14.18 6.30 -17.32
N SER A 102 -14.33 7.45 -17.97
CA SER A 102 -15.35 7.68 -19.00
C SER A 102 -14.65 7.96 -20.33
N GLY A 103 -14.12 6.91 -20.93
CA GLY A 103 -14.05 6.89 -22.38
C GLY A 103 -15.47 6.79 -22.92
N PHE A 104 -16.06 7.92 -23.30
CA PHE A 104 -16.99 8.09 -24.43
C PHE A 104 -17.37 9.59 -24.54
N ASP A 105 -17.82 9.98 -25.74
CA ASP A 105 -18.18 11.32 -26.25
C ASP A 105 -17.05 12.00 -27.06
N ALA A 106 -17.14 12.29 -28.36
CA ALA A 106 -18.17 12.11 -29.38
C ALA A 106 -17.58 12.53 -30.75
N MET A 107 -17.82 11.75 -31.82
CA MET A 107 -17.97 12.12 -33.25
C MET A 107 -18.08 10.76 -33.98
N ASP A 108 -19.08 10.34 -34.75
CA ASP A 108 -20.03 10.91 -35.72
C ASP A 108 -21.11 9.81 -35.89
N GLY A 109 -22.41 10.08 -35.82
CA GLY A 109 -23.17 10.31 -37.04
C GLY A 109 -23.76 9.02 -37.66
N ALA A 110 -25.09 8.93 -37.63
CA ALA A 110 -25.97 8.15 -38.52
C ALA A 110 -26.51 6.76 -38.07
N ALA A 111 -27.80 6.82 -37.74
CA ALA A 111 -28.88 6.03 -38.34
C ALA A 111 -29.29 4.66 -37.75
N MET A 112 -30.57 4.66 -37.37
CA MET A 112 -31.58 3.59 -37.50
C MET A 112 -31.52 2.42 -36.52
N GLY A 113 -32.58 2.36 -35.71
CA GLY A 113 -32.82 1.28 -34.78
C GLY A 113 -33.19 -0.05 -35.43
N ARG A 114 -33.26 -1.06 -34.57
CA ARG A 114 -34.04 -2.28 -34.79
C ARG A 114 -34.20 -3.01 -33.45
N SER A 115 -35.43 -3.00 -32.97
CA SER A 115 -35.97 -3.95 -32.00
C SER A 115 -35.69 -5.39 -32.46
N ARG A 116 -35.44 -6.29 -31.48
CA ARG A 116 -35.69 -7.76 -31.40
C ARG A 116 -34.62 -8.35 -30.47
N GLY A 117 -34.98 -8.86 -29.28
CA GLY A 117 -35.05 -10.30 -28.96
C GLY A 117 -33.63 -10.88 -28.77
N PHE A 118 -33.25 -11.57 -27.70
CA PHE A 118 -33.82 -12.79 -27.09
C PHE A 118 -33.21 -13.01 -25.68
N GLY A 119 -33.89 -13.83 -24.84
CA GLY A 119 -33.58 -14.18 -23.43
C GLY A 119 -32.17 -14.71 -23.14
N PHE A 120 -31.75 -14.97 -21.89
CA PHE A 120 -32.29 -15.99 -20.97
C PHE A 120 -32.13 -15.59 -19.48
N GLY A 121 -32.99 -16.14 -18.61
CA GLY A 121 -33.17 -15.80 -17.19
C GLY A 121 -32.01 -16.08 -16.23
N GLY A 122 -32.13 -15.82 -14.92
CA GLY A 122 -33.35 -15.71 -14.15
C GLY A 122 -33.23 -14.97 -12.82
N SER A 123 -34.40 -14.93 -12.19
CA SER A 123 -34.86 -14.28 -10.97
C SER A 123 -34.17 -14.72 -9.66
N GLY A 124 -34.04 -13.75 -8.77
CA GLY A 124 -33.82 -13.89 -7.32
C GLY A 124 -33.15 -12.63 -6.79
N GLY A 125 -33.85 -11.57 -6.37
CA GLY A 125 -34.86 -11.58 -5.31
C GLY A 125 -34.13 -11.48 -3.97
N GLY A 126 -33.94 -10.26 -3.45
CA GLY A 126 -33.25 -10.07 -2.17
C GLY A 126 -32.93 -8.62 -1.82
N SER A 127 -33.95 -7.78 -1.72
CA SER A 127 -33.89 -6.52 -0.98
C SER A 127 -33.83 -6.79 0.53
N GLY A 128 -32.80 -6.26 1.20
CA GLY A 128 -32.63 -6.27 2.66
C GLY A 128 -31.15 -6.07 2.99
N GLY A 129 -30.67 -4.84 3.16
CA GLY A 129 -31.01 -4.03 4.33
C GLY A 129 -30.13 -4.47 5.50
N GLY A 130 -28.85 -4.13 5.46
CA GLY A 130 -27.89 -4.49 6.51
C GLY A 130 -26.52 -3.93 6.19
N SER A 131 -26.32 -2.64 6.51
CA SER A 131 -25.05 -1.91 6.43
C SER A 131 -24.01 -2.51 7.38
N SER A 132 -23.55 -3.71 7.09
CA SER A 132 -22.36 -4.29 7.70
C SER A 132 -21.19 -3.55 7.10
N ARG A 133 -20.62 -2.60 7.84
CA ARG A 133 -19.38 -1.90 7.48
C ARG A 133 -18.38 -2.96 7.03
N SER A 134 -18.12 -3.01 5.72
CA SER A 134 -17.27 -3.98 5.06
C SER A 134 -15.92 -4.04 5.77
N GLY A 135 -15.68 -5.09 6.58
CA GLY A 135 -14.46 -5.29 7.35
C GLY A 135 -14.61 -5.45 8.86
N TRP A 136 -15.78 -5.23 9.46
CA TRP A 136 -16.00 -5.48 10.89
C TRP A 136 -16.27 -6.96 11.19
N LYS A 137 -15.48 -7.54 12.12
CA LYS A 137 -15.74 -8.88 12.66
C LYS A 137 -16.55 -8.79 13.96
N SER A 138 -17.35 -9.81 14.23
CA SER A 138 -18.07 -9.95 15.50
C SER A 138 -17.09 -9.88 16.67
N GLY A 139 -17.39 -8.99 17.62
CA GLY A 139 -16.58 -8.79 18.82
C GLY A 139 -15.45 -7.77 18.65
N ASP A 140 -15.22 -7.24 17.45
CA ASP A 140 -14.37 -6.05 17.28
C ASP A 140 -14.97 -4.87 18.06
N TRP A 141 -14.11 -4.02 18.61
CA TRP A 141 -14.52 -2.93 19.48
C TRP A 141 -13.75 -1.65 19.17
N ILE A 142 -14.40 -0.51 19.34
CA ILE A 142 -13.77 0.80 19.23
C ILE A 142 -13.32 1.23 20.62
N CYS A 143 -12.08 1.73 20.72
CA CYS A 143 -11.60 2.28 21.97
C CYS A 143 -12.40 3.54 22.35
N THR A 144 -13.10 3.48 23.48
CA THR A 144 -13.95 4.56 24.01
C THR A 144 -13.17 5.65 24.74
N ARG A 145 -11.84 5.52 24.86
CA ARG A 145 -10.99 6.55 25.47
C ARG A 145 -11.09 7.82 24.65
N SER A 146 -11.34 8.94 25.32
CA SER A 146 -11.39 10.26 24.71
C SER A 146 -10.14 10.51 23.86
N GLY A 147 -10.37 10.80 22.57
CA GLY A 147 -9.30 11.05 21.60
C GLY A 147 -8.63 9.82 20.99
N CYS A 148 -9.05 8.58 21.32
CA CYS A 148 -8.49 7.37 20.71
C CYS A 148 -9.35 6.85 19.55
N ASN A 149 -10.61 6.44 19.82
CA ASN A 149 -11.58 5.94 18.82
C ASN A 149 -11.02 4.92 17.81
N GLU A 150 -10.02 4.16 18.25
CA GLU A 150 -9.28 3.26 17.38
C GLU A 150 -9.95 1.88 17.30
N HIS A 151 -9.92 1.25 16.12
CA HIS A 151 -10.52 -0.07 15.90
C HIS A 151 -9.62 -1.18 16.43
N ASN A 152 -10.18 -2.02 17.31
CA ASN A 152 -9.47 -3.14 17.89
C ASN A 152 -10.17 -4.44 17.51
N PHE A 153 -9.36 -5.42 17.11
CA PHE A 153 -9.86 -6.77 16.81
C PHE A 153 -10.43 -7.44 18.05
N ALA A 154 -11.42 -8.31 17.86
CA ALA A 154 -12.11 -9.05 18.92
C ALA A 154 -11.19 -9.80 19.89
N SER A 155 -10.01 -10.25 19.42
CA SER A 155 -9.00 -10.96 20.20
C SER A 155 -8.25 -10.07 21.19
N ARG A 156 -8.36 -8.73 21.07
CA ARG A 156 -7.64 -7.80 21.94
C ARG A 156 -8.46 -7.46 23.18
N THR A 157 -7.83 -7.58 24.34
CA THR A 157 -8.33 -7.12 25.64
C THR A 157 -7.93 -5.68 25.94
N GLU A 158 -7.01 -5.11 25.15
CA GLU A 158 -6.49 -3.75 25.32
C GLU A 158 -6.34 -3.06 23.97
N CYS A 159 -6.49 -1.74 23.96
CA CYS A 159 -6.39 -0.92 22.76
C CYS A 159 -4.96 -0.95 22.22
N PHE A 160 -4.78 -1.21 20.92
CA PHE A 160 -3.45 -1.27 20.32
C PHE A 160 -2.72 0.08 20.31
N ARG A 161 -3.47 1.20 20.37
CA ARG A 161 -2.91 2.56 20.30
C ARG A 161 -2.59 3.15 21.67
N CYS A 162 -3.49 2.99 22.64
CA CYS A 162 -3.37 3.66 23.93
C CYS A 162 -3.34 2.71 25.14
N SER A 163 -3.32 1.39 24.89
CA SER A 163 -3.33 0.34 25.91
C SER A 163 -4.49 0.40 26.90
N ALA A 164 -5.53 1.19 26.61
CA ALA A 164 -6.72 1.22 27.45
C ALA A 164 -7.40 -0.16 27.43
N PRO A 165 -7.86 -0.66 28.59
CA PRO A 165 -8.56 -1.92 28.63
C PRO A 165 -9.83 -1.84 27.78
N ARG A 166 -10.21 -2.97 27.20
CA ARG A 166 -11.52 -3.12 26.60
C ARG A 166 -12.55 -2.88 27.69
N ASP A 167 -13.45 -1.94 27.45
CA ASP A 167 -14.60 -1.77 28.31
C ASP A 167 -15.45 -3.06 28.22
N SER A 168 -15.35 -3.89 29.25
CA SER A 168 -16.15 -5.10 29.42
C SER A 168 -17.50 -4.74 30.07
N GLY A 169 -18.11 -3.64 29.64
CA GLY A 169 -19.31 -3.06 30.24
C GLY A 169 -20.60 -3.35 29.48
N SER A 170 -21.02 -4.61 29.47
CA SER A 170 -22.45 -4.93 29.55
C SER A 170 -22.69 -6.17 30.41
N ARG A 171 -22.12 -6.19 31.63
CA ARG A 171 -22.90 -6.67 32.77
C ARG A 171 -23.62 -5.46 33.33
N SER A 172 -24.81 -5.19 32.79
CA SER A 172 -25.82 -4.44 33.52
C SER A 172 -26.03 -5.18 34.85
N PRO A 173 -25.83 -4.55 36.01
CA PRO A 173 -26.16 -5.16 37.28
C PRO A 173 -27.62 -4.83 37.60
N PHE A 174 -28.57 -5.31 36.79
CA PHE A 174 -29.99 -5.39 37.13
C PHE A 174 -30.63 -6.53 36.32
#